data_AF-D5CQX2-F1
#
_entry.id   AF-D5CQX2-F1
#
_cell.length_a   1.000
_cell.length_b   1.000
_cell.length_c   1.000
_cell.angle_alpha   90.00
_cell.angle_beta   90.00
_cell.angle_gamma   90.00
#
_symmetry.space_group_name_H-M   'P 1'
#
loop_
_entity.id
_entity.type
_entity.pdbx_description
1 polymer ?
#
loop_
_entity_poly.entity_id
_entity_poly.type
_entity_poly.pdbx_seq_one_letter_code
_entity_poly.pdbx_strand_id
1 'polypeptide(L)'
;MVLLVVVAIVGMLGAWLLPSTGDWHRAAHVHLAFALGVMPLIMGAMTHFIPVLTRTRAAPRSVEGYAGLAWLGGVLIVAFFMFALLDVVRSVAAFLALVAAGGLAVWQLMRAGEALGGAHPGLRWYVAALVCLAASLLAVLAMSVWPQQFLALKRFHLHLNLFGFVGLTAIGTLQVLLPTAVGHPDPQVSNRLRADLHFAFFGSVLIAGGAAWLSLLSWLGLLLWMIPLGRLMRAWFAGYRAEIFRWHGAVPLVAAALAGFFIALVAGGGHALGWLDSTGLAHLFVFSFLFPLVSGAAGQLLPLWLRPGQQTEWHTRARLRLTFASGTRAALFLGAGLLALAGFKWASWLALAALLSFALAVVSLLRLPR
;
A
#
# COMPACT_ATOMS: atom_id res chain seq x y z
N MET A 1 7.90 -4.84 -13.74
CA MET A 1 6.64 -4.44 -13.07
C MET A 1 5.55 -5.48 -13.12
N VAL A 2 5.21 -6.02 -14.30
CA VAL A 2 4.17 -7.05 -14.46
C VAL A 2 4.33 -8.21 -13.47
N LEU A 3 5.55 -8.74 -13.34
CA LEU A 3 5.85 -9.80 -12.36
C LEU A 3 5.49 -9.39 -10.93
N LEU A 4 5.77 -8.15 -10.51
CA LEU A 4 5.47 -7.67 -9.15
C LEU A 4 3.96 -7.55 -8.91
N VAL A 5 3.19 -7.19 -9.94
CA VAL A 5 1.72 -7.20 -9.86
C VAL A 5 1.21 -8.63 -9.69
N VAL A 6 1.72 -9.57 -10.47
CA VAL A 6 1.36 -10.99 -10.36
C VAL A 6 1.73 -11.53 -8.98
N VAL A 7 2.96 -11.28 -8.52
CA VAL A 7 3.43 -11.68 -7.19
C VAL A 7 2.56 -11.07 -6.08
N ALA A 8 2.15 -9.80 -6.20
CA ALA A 8 1.25 -9.19 -5.23
C ALA A 8 -0.13 -9.87 -5.22
N ILE A 9 -0.71 -10.17 -6.38
CA ILE A 9 -1.99 -10.90 -6.48
C ILE A 9 -1.86 -12.30 -5.88
N VAL A 10 -0.81 -13.04 -6.25
CA VAL A 10 -0.54 -14.37 -5.70
C VAL A 10 -0.27 -14.30 -4.20
N GLY A 11 0.48 -13.31 -3.71
CA GLY A 11 0.74 -13.11 -2.29
C GLY A 11 -0.53 -12.82 -1.49
N MET A 12 -1.45 -12.01 -2.04
CA MET A 12 -2.75 -11.75 -1.41
C MET A 12 -3.67 -12.98 -1.41
N LEU A 13 -3.73 -13.73 -2.52
CA LEU A 13 -4.47 -14.99 -2.59
C LEU A 13 -3.88 -16.04 -1.64
N GLY A 14 -2.56 -16.15 -1.62
CA GLY A 14 -1.83 -17.03 -0.73
C GLY A 14 -2.03 -16.65 0.74
N ALA A 15 -2.09 -15.36 1.07
CA ALA A 15 -2.34 -14.92 2.44
C ALA A 15 -3.73 -15.33 2.93
N TRP A 16 -4.71 -15.42 2.02
CA TRP A 16 -6.03 -15.96 2.32
C TRP A 16 -6.03 -17.50 2.42
N LEU A 17 -5.31 -18.19 1.52
CA LEU A 17 -5.24 -19.66 1.47
C LEU A 17 -4.41 -20.27 2.60
N LEU A 18 -3.30 -19.65 3.00
CA LEU A 18 -2.31 -20.24 3.89
C LEU A 18 -2.89 -20.69 5.25
N PRO A 19 -3.78 -19.92 5.91
CA PRO A 19 -4.44 -20.38 7.14
C PRO A 19 -5.32 -21.65 6.96
N SER A 20 -5.76 -21.95 5.74
CA SER A 20 -6.56 -23.15 5.45
C SER A 20 -5.72 -24.40 5.19
N THR A 21 -4.41 -24.26 4.99
CA THR A 21 -3.51 -25.38 4.67
C THR A 21 -2.77 -25.93 5.88
N GLY A 22 -2.88 -25.30 7.04
CA GLY A 22 -2.29 -25.78 8.29
C GLY A 22 -2.08 -24.68 9.34
N ASP A 23 -1.55 -25.07 10.50
CA ASP A 23 -1.28 -24.20 11.65
C ASP A 23 0.05 -23.44 11.50
N TRP A 24 0.16 -22.64 10.43
CA TRP A 24 1.32 -21.79 10.20
C TRP A 24 1.36 -20.61 11.17
N HIS A 25 2.57 -20.12 11.46
CA HIS A 25 2.72 -18.93 12.28
C HIS A 25 1.94 -17.75 11.66
N ARG A 26 1.10 -17.07 12.45
CA ARG A 26 0.20 -16.01 11.94
C ARG A 26 0.92 -14.89 11.18
N ALA A 27 2.17 -14.61 11.52
CA ALA A 27 2.94 -13.61 10.78
C ALA A 27 3.29 -14.04 9.34
N ALA A 28 3.31 -15.34 9.01
CA ALA A 28 3.65 -15.84 7.68
C ALA A 28 2.68 -15.31 6.61
N HIS A 29 1.37 -15.48 6.81
CA HIS A 29 0.37 -15.02 5.83
C HIS A 29 0.33 -13.50 5.70
N VAL A 30 0.54 -12.76 6.80
CA VAL A 30 0.64 -11.30 6.76
C VAL A 30 1.87 -10.86 5.95
N HIS A 31 3.04 -11.45 6.21
CA HIS A 31 4.26 -11.12 5.46
C HIS A 31 4.19 -11.58 4.00
N LEU A 32 3.42 -12.62 3.69
CA LEU A 32 3.18 -13.04 2.31
C LEU A 32 2.45 -11.95 1.50
N ALA A 33 1.41 -11.33 2.07
CA ALA A 33 0.74 -10.21 1.43
C ALA A 33 1.61 -8.95 1.43
N PHE A 34 2.17 -8.55 2.58
CA PHE A 34 2.84 -7.26 2.73
C PHE A 34 4.29 -7.27 2.27
N ALA A 35 5.14 -8.14 2.82
CA ALA A 35 6.58 -8.11 2.57
C ALA A 35 6.93 -8.74 1.21
N LEU A 36 6.31 -9.87 0.86
CA LEU A 36 6.58 -10.54 -0.42
C LEU A 36 5.78 -9.93 -1.60
N GLY A 37 4.53 -9.52 -1.34
CA GLY A 37 3.65 -8.96 -2.37
C GLY A 37 3.75 -7.45 -2.54
N VAL A 38 3.22 -6.72 -1.55
CA VAL A 38 2.92 -5.28 -1.67
C VAL A 38 4.17 -4.41 -1.59
N MET A 39 5.11 -4.69 -0.70
CA MET A 39 6.34 -3.90 -0.54
C MET A 39 7.15 -3.81 -1.84
N PRO A 40 7.52 -4.93 -2.50
CA PRO A 40 8.26 -4.84 -3.75
C PRO A 40 7.40 -4.22 -4.88
N LEU A 41 6.09 -4.45 -4.91
CA LEU A 41 5.19 -3.77 -5.85
C LEU A 41 5.23 -2.24 -5.66
N ILE A 42 5.16 -1.75 -4.42
CA ILE A 42 5.25 -0.32 -4.10
C ILE A 42 6.60 0.24 -4.55
N MET A 43 7.70 -0.41 -4.17
CA MET A 43 9.04 0.05 -4.53
C MET A 43 9.24 0.05 -6.04
N GLY A 44 8.72 -0.96 -6.71
CA GLY A 44 8.64 -1.01 -8.16
C GLY A 44 7.82 0.12 -8.76
N ALA A 45 6.63 0.41 -8.24
CA ALA A 45 5.81 1.51 -8.73
C ALA A 45 6.52 2.87 -8.56
N MET A 46 7.27 3.06 -7.47
CA MET A 46 8.09 4.25 -7.26
C MET A 46 9.14 4.45 -8.37
N THR A 47 9.79 3.38 -8.87
CA THR A 47 10.77 3.53 -9.97
C THR A 47 10.14 4.03 -11.27
N HIS A 48 8.85 3.77 -11.49
CA HIS A 48 8.09 4.30 -12.63
C HIS A 48 7.57 5.72 -12.40
N PHE A 49 7.13 6.04 -11.18
CA PHE A 49 6.55 7.35 -10.90
C PHE A 49 7.59 8.45 -10.74
N ILE A 50 8.75 8.15 -10.16
CA ILE A 50 9.77 9.16 -9.87
C ILE A 50 10.20 9.92 -11.14
N PRO A 51 10.53 9.27 -12.28
CA PRO A 51 10.83 9.96 -13.52
C PRO A 51 9.72 10.93 -13.98
N VAL A 52 8.46 10.56 -13.78
CA VAL A 52 7.30 11.41 -14.11
C VAL A 52 7.24 12.61 -13.18
N LEU A 53 7.45 12.39 -11.87
CA LEU A 53 7.41 13.43 -10.84
C LEU A 53 8.59 14.42 -10.95
N THR A 54 9.72 14.00 -11.48
CA THR A 54 10.92 14.83 -11.67
C THR A 54 11.08 15.35 -13.10
N ARG A 55 10.26 14.90 -14.04
CA ARG A 55 10.40 15.18 -15.49
C ARG A 55 11.78 14.77 -16.02
N THR A 56 12.28 13.63 -15.57
CA THR A 56 13.59 13.10 -15.96
C THR A 56 13.48 11.80 -16.75
N ARG A 57 14.63 11.28 -17.20
CA ARG A 57 14.73 9.98 -17.85
C ARG A 57 14.26 8.83 -16.95
N ALA A 58 13.90 7.72 -17.59
CA ALA A 58 13.50 6.48 -16.91
C ALA A 58 14.57 5.97 -15.93
N ALA A 59 14.14 5.21 -14.92
CA ALA A 59 15.05 4.61 -13.96
C ALA A 59 16.01 3.63 -14.66
N PRO A 60 17.31 3.64 -14.32
CA PRO A 60 18.23 2.62 -14.80
C PRO A 60 17.92 1.26 -14.16
N ARG A 61 18.29 0.16 -14.83
CA ARG A 61 18.04 -1.21 -14.36
C ARG A 61 18.60 -1.51 -12.96
N SER A 62 19.70 -0.85 -12.57
CA SER A 62 20.28 -0.98 -11.23
C SER A 62 19.31 -0.55 -10.13
N VAL A 63 18.51 0.49 -10.37
CA VAL A 63 17.51 0.99 -9.42
C VAL A 63 16.29 0.07 -9.37
N GLU A 64 15.89 -0.53 -10.51
CA GLU A 64 14.85 -1.56 -10.53
C GLU A 64 15.22 -2.78 -9.66
N GLY A 65 16.52 -3.05 -9.52
CA GLY A 65 17.06 -4.10 -8.65
C GLY A 65 16.66 -3.96 -7.18
N TYR A 66 16.39 -2.75 -6.67
CA TYR A 66 15.95 -2.57 -5.29
C TYR A 66 14.60 -3.22 -4.99
N ALA A 67 13.66 -3.21 -5.94
CA ALA A 67 12.40 -3.95 -5.76
C ALA A 67 12.64 -5.47 -5.70
N GLY A 68 13.59 -5.98 -6.47
CA GLY A 68 14.01 -7.39 -6.41
C GLY A 68 14.70 -7.75 -5.09
N LEU A 69 15.54 -6.86 -4.57
CA LEU A 69 16.19 -7.02 -3.26
C LEU A 69 15.17 -7.05 -2.11
N ALA A 70 14.17 -6.17 -2.16
CA ALA A 70 13.06 -6.16 -1.22
C ALA A 70 12.21 -7.44 -1.33
N TRP A 71 11.96 -7.92 -2.54
CA TRP A 71 11.28 -9.21 -2.77
C TRP A 71 12.05 -10.38 -2.16
N LEU A 72 13.37 -10.44 -2.34
CA LEU A 72 14.21 -11.46 -1.72
C LEU A 72 14.13 -11.42 -0.19
N GLY A 73 14.17 -10.23 0.41
CA GLY A 73 13.90 -10.07 1.84
C GLY A 73 12.52 -10.58 2.25
N GLY A 74 11.50 -10.31 1.43
CA GLY A 74 10.14 -10.85 1.57
C GLY A 74 10.10 -12.39 1.56
N VAL A 75 10.83 -13.04 0.65
CA VAL A 75 10.93 -14.51 0.59
C VAL A 75 11.54 -15.04 1.88
N LEU A 76 12.66 -14.46 2.32
CA LEU A 76 13.37 -14.90 3.51
C LEU A 76 12.53 -14.77 4.79
N ILE A 77 11.80 -13.66 4.97
CA ILE A 77 10.97 -13.48 6.17
C ILE A 77 9.74 -14.41 6.18
N VAL A 78 9.15 -14.70 5.01
CA VAL A 78 8.08 -15.69 4.91
C VAL A 78 8.62 -17.08 5.23
N ALA A 79 9.76 -17.47 4.65
CA ALA A 79 10.43 -18.74 4.93
C ALA A 79 10.79 -18.89 6.41
N PHE A 80 11.29 -17.82 7.05
CA PHE A 80 11.55 -17.78 8.49
C PHE A 80 10.33 -18.18 9.31
N PHE A 81 9.15 -17.61 9.03
CA PHE A 81 7.93 -17.93 9.75
C PHE A 81 7.33 -19.29 9.38
N MET A 82 7.50 -19.76 8.15
CA MET A 82 6.95 -21.05 7.71
C MET A 82 7.78 -22.23 8.22
N PHE A 83 9.11 -22.10 8.22
CA PHE A 83 10.02 -23.21 8.49
C PHE A 83 10.79 -23.07 9.81
N ALA A 84 10.40 -22.11 10.66
CA ALA A 84 11.05 -21.83 11.95
C ALA A 84 12.58 -21.71 11.83
N LEU A 85 13.04 -20.95 10.83
CA LEU A 85 14.48 -20.78 10.57
C LEU A 85 15.17 -19.98 11.68
N LEU A 86 16.50 -20.00 11.68
CA LEU A 86 17.33 -19.26 12.64
C LEU A 86 17.05 -17.74 12.60
N ASP A 87 17.17 -17.06 13.74
CA ASP A 87 16.95 -15.61 13.89
C ASP A 87 17.84 -14.74 12.97
N VAL A 88 19.00 -15.26 12.56
CA VAL A 88 19.86 -14.59 11.57
C VAL A 88 19.12 -14.38 10.25
N VAL A 89 18.21 -15.29 9.85
CA VAL A 89 17.43 -15.16 8.61
C VAL A 89 16.48 -13.97 8.68
N ARG A 90 15.81 -13.74 9.82
CA ARG A 90 15.00 -12.53 10.05
C ARG A 90 15.84 -11.27 9.92
N SER A 91 17.04 -11.27 10.48
CA SER A 91 17.94 -10.11 10.46
C SER A 91 18.47 -9.83 9.05
N VAL A 92 18.85 -10.87 8.30
CA VAL A 92 19.24 -10.76 6.89
C VAL A 92 18.07 -10.24 6.04
N ALA A 93 16.86 -10.78 6.23
CA ALA A 93 15.67 -10.32 5.52
C ALA A 93 15.42 -8.81 5.74
N ALA A 94 15.49 -8.36 6.99
CA ALA A 94 15.32 -6.95 7.34
C ALA A 94 16.44 -6.07 6.75
N PHE A 95 17.68 -6.54 6.78
CA PHE A 95 18.83 -5.83 6.22
C PHE A 95 18.72 -5.66 4.69
N LEU A 96 18.35 -6.70 3.95
CA LEU A 96 18.14 -6.61 2.50
C LEU A 96 17.06 -5.59 2.14
N ALA A 97 15.93 -5.63 2.85
CA ALA A 97 14.87 -4.64 2.67
C ALA A 97 15.32 -3.21 3.05
N LEU A 98 16.19 -3.07 4.05
CA LEU A 98 16.72 -1.77 4.48
C LEU A 98 17.66 -1.19 3.43
N VAL A 99 18.56 -2.00 2.87
CA VAL A 99 19.43 -1.61 1.75
C VAL A 99 18.58 -1.20 0.54
N ALA A 100 17.53 -1.97 0.24
CA ALA A 100 16.61 -1.65 -0.84
C ALA A 100 15.90 -0.29 -0.61
N ALA A 101 15.37 -0.06 0.60
CA ALA A 101 14.68 1.16 0.95
C ALA A 101 15.61 2.38 0.93
N GLY A 102 16.80 2.26 1.51
CA GLY A 102 17.82 3.31 1.55
C GLY A 102 18.35 3.65 0.16
N GLY A 103 18.71 2.64 -0.63
CA GLY A 103 19.18 2.84 -2.01
C GLY A 103 18.13 3.52 -2.90
N LEU A 104 16.86 3.09 -2.78
CA LEU A 104 15.77 3.73 -3.51
C LEU A 104 15.54 5.18 -3.03
N ALA A 105 15.59 5.45 -1.73
CA ALA A 105 15.41 6.80 -1.19
C ALA A 105 16.53 7.76 -1.64
N VAL A 106 17.79 7.31 -1.58
CA VAL A 106 18.95 8.08 -2.06
C VAL A 106 18.80 8.39 -3.54
N TRP A 107 18.44 7.40 -4.36
CA TRP A 107 18.20 7.64 -5.78
C TRP A 107 17.08 8.67 -6.03
N GLN A 108 15.96 8.60 -5.29
CA GLN A 108 14.88 9.58 -5.40
C GLN A 108 15.33 11.00 -5.06
N LEU A 109 16.14 11.16 -4.00
CA LEU A 109 16.69 12.45 -3.61
C LEU A 109 17.65 13.01 -4.66
N MET A 110 18.53 12.17 -5.21
CA MET A 110 19.41 12.56 -6.32
C MET A 110 18.60 13.01 -7.54
N ARG A 111 17.56 12.25 -7.91
CA ARG A 111 16.65 12.61 -9.01
C ARG A 111 15.93 13.93 -8.77
N ALA A 112 15.55 14.23 -7.52
CA ALA A 112 14.89 15.47 -7.18
C ALA A 112 15.78 16.70 -7.45
N GLY A 113 17.09 16.57 -7.24
CA GLY A 113 18.07 17.62 -7.54
C GLY A 113 18.26 17.89 -9.03
N GLU A 114 17.97 16.91 -9.89
CA GLU A 114 18.06 17.04 -11.36
C GLU A 114 16.74 17.52 -12.01
N ALA A 115 15.69 17.72 -11.22
CA ALA A 115 14.37 18.07 -11.75
C ALA A 115 14.33 19.52 -12.26
N LEU A 116 14.05 19.69 -13.57
CA LEU A 116 13.81 21.00 -14.16
C LEU A 116 12.56 21.63 -13.55
N GLY A 117 12.67 22.84 -12.99
CA GLY A 117 11.56 23.52 -12.32
C GLY A 117 11.14 22.90 -10.96
N GLY A 118 12.03 22.10 -10.36
CA GLY A 118 11.80 21.43 -9.08
C GLY A 118 10.95 20.16 -9.19
N ALA A 119 11.18 19.21 -8.28
CA ALA A 119 10.43 17.96 -8.24
C ALA A 119 8.98 18.16 -7.78
N HIS A 120 8.05 17.41 -8.36
CA HIS A 120 6.66 17.39 -7.92
C HIS A 120 6.57 16.97 -6.43
N PRO A 121 5.72 17.62 -5.61
CA PRO A 121 5.65 17.37 -4.16
C PRO A 121 5.39 15.92 -3.74
N GLY A 122 4.76 15.13 -4.62
CA GLY A 122 4.54 13.70 -4.41
C GLY A 122 5.82 12.90 -4.18
N LEU A 123 6.97 13.34 -4.69
CA LEU A 123 8.26 12.68 -4.43
C LEU A 123 8.59 12.66 -2.94
N ARG A 124 8.29 13.76 -2.22
CA ARG A 124 8.56 13.85 -0.78
C ARG A 124 7.72 12.87 0.04
N TRP A 125 6.54 12.49 -0.44
CA TRP A 125 5.72 11.45 0.19
C TRP A 125 6.35 10.07 0.05
N TYR A 126 6.94 9.75 -1.11
CA TYR A 126 7.66 8.49 -1.29
C TYR A 126 8.93 8.41 -0.46
N VAL A 127 9.70 9.50 -0.39
CA VAL A 127 10.87 9.54 0.50
C VAL A 127 10.45 9.39 1.96
N ALA A 128 9.41 10.09 2.42
CA ALA A 128 8.90 9.96 3.78
C ALA A 128 8.42 8.52 4.08
N ALA A 129 7.75 7.87 3.13
CA ALA A 129 7.36 6.46 3.24
C ALA A 129 8.58 5.53 3.37
N LEU A 130 9.63 5.75 2.58
CA LEU A 130 10.87 4.96 2.65
C LEU A 130 11.64 5.20 3.95
N VAL A 131 11.61 6.41 4.50
CA VAL A 131 12.16 6.71 5.84
C VAL A 131 11.39 5.94 6.91
N CYS A 132 10.06 5.92 6.84
CA CYS A 132 9.22 5.10 7.73
C CYS A 132 9.54 3.60 7.60
N LEU A 133 9.72 3.10 6.38
CA LEU A 133 10.13 1.70 6.15
C LEU A 133 11.51 1.42 6.75
N ALA A 134 12.49 2.29 6.53
CA ALA A 134 13.83 2.14 7.06
C ALA A 134 13.84 2.10 8.60
N ALA A 135 13.15 3.04 9.26
CA ALA A 135 13.01 3.05 10.71
C ALA A 135 12.30 1.79 11.24
N SER A 136 11.30 1.29 10.51
CA SER A 136 10.59 0.06 10.84
C SER A 136 11.48 -1.19 10.74
N LEU A 137 12.38 -1.24 9.74
CA LEU A 137 13.32 -2.35 9.56
C LEU A 137 14.48 -2.28 10.57
N LEU A 138 14.95 -1.08 10.90
CA LEU A 138 15.89 -0.87 12.01
C LEU A 138 15.30 -1.37 13.34
N ALA A 139 14.00 -1.19 13.58
CA ALA A 139 13.35 -1.76 14.75
C ALA A 139 13.40 -3.30 14.76
N VAL A 140 13.28 -3.97 13.61
CA VAL A 140 13.44 -5.43 13.50
C VAL A 140 14.86 -5.88 13.80
N LEU A 141 15.86 -5.14 13.33
CA LEU A 141 17.26 -5.43 13.67
C LEU A 141 17.52 -5.21 15.18
N ALA A 142 16.94 -4.15 15.75
CA ALA A 142 17.05 -3.85 17.17
C ALA A 142 16.40 -4.92 18.07
N MET A 143 15.34 -5.61 17.61
CA MET A 143 14.71 -6.71 18.35
C MET A 143 15.70 -7.82 18.72
N SER A 144 16.72 -8.07 17.89
CA SER A 144 17.71 -9.12 18.13
C SER A 144 18.73 -8.75 19.21
N VAL A 145 18.93 -7.46 19.49
CA VAL A 145 19.92 -6.97 20.48
C VAL A 145 19.27 -6.33 21.70
N TRP A 146 17.96 -6.04 21.65
CA TRP A 146 17.21 -5.43 22.76
C TRP A 146 15.93 -6.23 23.11
N PRO A 147 16.07 -7.45 23.69
CA PRO A 147 14.93 -8.33 23.95
C PRO A 147 13.86 -7.72 24.85
N GLN A 148 14.26 -6.86 25.81
CA GLN A 148 13.34 -6.16 26.72
C GLN A 148 12.36 -5.24 25.98
N GLN A 149 12.73 -4.76 24.80
CA GLN A 149 11.90 -3.88 23.97
C GLN A 149 11.22 -4.62 22.80
N PHE A 150 11.33 -5.96 22.73
CA PHE A 150 10.87 -6.73 21.58
C PHE A 150 9.41 -6.42 21.20
N LEU A 151 8.50 -6.43 22.18
CA LEU A 151 7.08 -6.18 21.92
C LEU A 151 6.82 -4.74 21.47
N ALA A 152 7.47 -3.76 22.10
CA ALA A 152 7.34 -2.35 21.73
C ALA A 152 7.85 -2.11 20.31
N LEU A 153 9.05 -2.62 19.98
CA LEU A 153 9.63 -2.55 18.64
C LEU A 153 8.75 -3.27 17.61
N LYS A 154 8.12 -4.40 17.96
CA LYS A 154 7.21 -5.12 17.07
C LYS A 154 5.97 -4.30 16.75
N ARG A 155 5.40 -3.61 17.74
CA ARG A 155 4.27 -2.68 17.55
C ARG A 155 4.68 -1.48 16.71
N PHE A 156 5.85 -0.90 16.99
CA PHE A 156 6.43 0.20 16.21
C PHE A 156 6.58 -0.20 14.74
N HIS A 157 7.23 -1.35 14.48
CA HIS A 157 7.42 -1.92 13.15
C HIS A 157 6.08 -2.10 12.41
N LEU A 158 5.09 -2.69 13.07
CA LEU A 158 3.79 -2.95 12.47
C LEU A 158 3.10 -1.64 12.05
N HIS A 159 2.95 -0.69 12.96
CA HIS A 159 2.21 0.55 12.69
C HIS A 159 2.94 1.46 11.70
N LEU A 160 4.28 1.52 11.78
CA LEU A 160 5.07 2.33 10.86
C LEU A 160 5.07 1.73 9.44
N ASN A 161 4.94 0.40 9.29
CA ASN A 161 4.68 -0.20 7.98
C ASN A 161 3.29 0.13 7.45
N LEU A 162 2.24 -0.01 8.26
CA LEU A 162 0.85 0.19 7.81
C LEU A 162 0.55 1.66 7.47
N PHE A 163 0.84 2.57 8.39
CA PHE A 163 0.47 3.99 8.23
C PHE A 163 1.63 4.83 7.71
N GLY A 164 2.87 4.47 8.02
CA GLY A 164 4.06 5.16 7.51
C GLY A 164 4.37 4.74 6.07
N PHE A 165 4.88 3.53 5.86
CA PHE A 165 5.28 3.09 4.53
C PHE A 165 4.11 2.93 3.55
N VAL A 166 3.16 2.04 3.84
CA VAL A 166 2.02 1.77 2.94
C VAL A 166 1.09 2.97 2.89
N GLY A 167 0.72 3.53 4.05
CA GLY A 167 -0.19 4.68 4.16
C GLY A 167 0.31 5.93 3.42
N LEU A 168 1.54 6.41 3.68
CA LEU A 168 2.07 7.59 2.99
C LEU A 168 2.22 7.35 1.49
N THR A 169 2.72 6.18 1.07
CA THR A 169 2.83 5.85 -0.35
C THR A 169 1.46 5.87 -1.02
N ALA A 170 0.48 5.18 -0.43
CA ALA A 170 -0.84 5.05 -0.98
C ALA A 170 -1.52 6.41 -1.07
N ILE A 171 -1.66 7.13 0.05
CA ILE A 171 -2.36 8.41 0.08
C ILE A 171 -1.67 9.45 -0.81
N GLY A 172 -0.34 9.51 -0.80
CA GLY A 172 0.42 10.38 -1.71
C GLY A 172 0.14 10.06 -3.19
N THR A 173 0.04 8.78 -3.55
CA THR A 173 -0.27 8.33 -4.91
C THR A 173 -1.72 8.57 -5.29
N LEU A 174 -2.65 8.30 -4.38
CA LEU A 174 -4.09 8.42 -4.62
C LEU A 174 -4.47 9.84 -5.06
N GLN A 175 -3.83 10.87 -4.48
CA GLN A 175 -4.08 12.27 -4.85
C GLN A 175 -3.86 12.54 -6.34
N VAL A 176 -2.93 11.83 -6.99
CA VAL A 176 -2.65 11.96 -8.42
C VAL A 176 -3.42 10.91 -9.22
N LEU A 177 -3.56 9.70 -8.68
CA LEU A 177 -4.11 8.56 -9.39
C LEU A 177 -5.59 8.73 -9.73
N LEU A 178 -6.41 9.24 -8.80
CA LEU A 178 -7.84 9.42 -9.06
C LEU A 178 -8.10 10.45 -10.17
N PRO A 179 -7.56 11.69 -10.11
CA PRO A 179 -7.69 12.64 -11.21
C PRO A 179 -7.20 12.07 -12.55
N THR A 180 -6.09 11.33 -12.52
CA THR A 180 -5.54 10.64 -13.70
C THR A 180 -6.48 9.59 -14.27
N ALA A 181 -7.16 8.82 -13.41
CA ALA A 181 -8.11 7.80 -13.82
C ALA A 181 -9.39 8.40 -14.41
N VAL A 182 -9.82 9.57 -13.94
CA VAL A 182 -10.93 10.34 -14.49
C VAL A 182 -10.56 11.01 -15.82
N GLY A 183 -9.27 11.37 -15.99
CA GLY A 183 -8.84 12.21 -17.11
C GLY A 183 -9.15 13.69 -16.90
N HIS A 184 -9.45 14.10 -15.66
CA HIS A 184 -9.77 15.47 -15.30
C HIS A 184 -8.79 15.96 -14.22
N PRO A 185 -7.87 16.89 -14.55
CA PRO A 185 -6.84 17.37 -13.61
C PRO A 185 -7.43 17.98 -12.35
N ASP A 186 -6.75 17.78 -11.22
CA ASP A 186 -7.04 18.50 -9.98
C ASP A 186 -5.93 19.55 -9.75
N PRO A 187 -6.24 20.84 -9.92
CA PRO A 187 -5.23 21.91 -9.85
C PRO A 187 -4.66 22.09 -8.44
N GLN A 188 -5.31 21.57 -7.40
CA GLN A 188 -4.90 21.72 -6.00
C GLN A 188 -4.04 20.57 -5.48
N VAL A 189 -3.83 19.50 -6.26
CA VAL A 189 -3.06 18.31 -5.82
C VAL A 189 -1.65 18.67 -5.33
N SER A 190 -0.91 19.48 -6.09
CA SER A 190 0.44 19.90 -5.69
C SER A 190 0.44 20.74 -4.41
N ASN A 191 -0.59 21.56 -4.19
CA ASN A 191 -0.71 22.37 -2.98
C ASN A 191 -1.03 21.51 -1.77
N ARG A 192 -2.03 20.61 -1.90
CA ARG A 192 -2.39 19.66 -0.85
C ARG A 192 -1.22 18.77 -0.48
N LEU A 193 -0.56 18.12 -1.45
CA LEU A 193 0.60 17.27 -1.18
C LEU A 193 1.71 17.99 -0.40
N ARG A 194 1.97 19.27 -0.65
CA ARG A 194 2.95 20.05 0.14
C ARG A 194 2.47 20.30 1.56
N ALA A 195 1.23 20.78 1.68
CA ALA A 195 0.64 21.15 2.96
C ALA A 195 0.37 19.95 3.87
N ASP A 196 0.10 18.78 3.30
CA ASP A 196 -0.46 17.64 4.03
C ASP A 196 0.61 16.63 4.48
N LEU A 197 1.82 16.68 3.89
CA LEU A 197 2.89 15.70 4.17
C LEU A 197 3.30 15.67 5.64
N HIS A 198 3.51 16.82 6.27
CA HIS A 198 3.99 16.87 7.64
C HIS A 198 2.96 16.27 8.61
N PHE A 199 1.67 16.57 8.41
CA PHE A 199 0.59 15.97 9.18
C PHE A 199 0.56 14.44 9.03
N ALA A 200 0.62 13.94 7.80
CA ALA A 200 0.61 12.50 7.56
C ALA A 200 1.87 11.80 8.12
N PHE A 201 3.06 12.39 7.92
CA PHE A 201 4.33 11.83 8.39
C PHE A 201 4.41 11.78 9.91
N PHE A 202 4.21 12.92 10.58
CA PHE A 202 4.20 12.96 12.05
C PHE A 202 3.04 12.16 12.61
N GLY A 203 1.88 12.13 11.93
CA GLY A 203 0.76 11.27 12.27
C GLY A 203 1.17 9.80 12.35
N SER A 204 1.86 9.29 11.32
CA SER A 204 2.35 7.91 11.29
C SER A 204 3.40 7.60 12.36
N VAL A 205 4.35 8.51 12.57
CA VAL A 205 5.39 8.35 13.60
C VAL A 205 4.77 8.35 15.00
N LEU A 206 3.83 9.25 15.28
CA LEU A 206 3.14 9.32 16.56
C LEU A 206 2.23 8.11 16.81
N ILE A 207 1.53 7.60 15.79
CA ILE A 207 0.80 6.32 15.90
C ILE A 207 1.74 5.17 16.24
N ALA A 208 2.86 5.05 15.53
CA ALA A 208 3.80 3.95 15.76
C ALA A 208 4.47 4.04 17.13
N GLY A 209 4.96 5.22 17.50
CA GLY A 209 5.56 5.47 18.81
C GLY A 209 4.56 5.34 19.95
N GLY A 210 3.32 5.77 19.73
CA GLY A 210 2.27 5.67 20.73
C GLY A 210 1.81 4.24 20.98
N ALA A 211 1.69 3.44 19.93
CA ALA A 211 1.40 2.01 20.05
C ALA A 211 2.53 1.25 20.75
N ALA A 212 3.78 1.71 20.61
CA ALA A 212 4.95 1.07 21.18
C ALA A 212 5.20 1.45 22.64
N TRP A 213 5.07 2.74 23.00
CA TRP A 213 5.51 3.25 24.31
C TRP A 213 4.47 4.12 25.04
N LEU A 214 3.72 4.96 24.33
CA LEU A 214 2.84 5.94 24.97
C LEU A 214 1.52 6.14 24.22
N SER A 215 0.47 5.44 24.65
CA SER A 215 -0.83 5.38 23.94
C SER A 215 -1.44 6.74 23.60
N LEU A 216 -1.20 7.78 24.42
CA LEU A 216 -1.64 9.16 24.15
C LEU A 216 -1.13 9.70 22.81
N LEU A 217 0.10 9.34 22.41
CA LEU A 217 0.66 9.78 21.13
C LEU A 217 -0.11 9.20 19.94
N SER A 218 -0.70 8.01 20.08
CA SER A 218 -1.49 7.41 19.00
C SER A 218 -2.72 8.24 18.66
N TRP A 219 -3.32 8.88 19.67
CA TRP A 219 -4.46 9.79 19.47
C TRP A 219 -4.06 11.07 18.75
N LEU A 220 -2.95 11.68 19.18
CA LEU A 220 -2.41 12.83 18.47
C LEU A 220 -2.09 12.46 17.01
N GLY A 221 -1.45 11.31 16.80
CA GLY A 221 -1.13 10.83 15.47
C GLY A 221 -2.36 10.56 14.60
N LEU A 222 -3.43 10.00 15.19
CA LEU A 222 -4.73 9.83 14.53
C LEU A 222 -5.31 11.19 14.11
N LEU A 223 -5.35 12.16 15.01
CA LEU A 223 -5.86 13.51 14.73
C LEU A 223 -5.06 14.19 13.60
N LEU A 224 -3.73 14.06 13.60
CA LEU A 224 -2.90 14.57 12.52
C LEU A 224 -3.25 13.91 11.18
N TRP A 225 -3.52 12.60 11.16
CA TRP A 225 -3.95 11.90 9.94
C TRP A 225 -5.35 12.31 9.45
N MET A 226 -6.25 12.74 10.34
CA MET A 226 -7.59 13.18 9.94
C MET A 226 -7.57 14.45 9.08
N ILE A 227 -6.57 15.32 9.26
CA ILE A 227 -6.43 16.57 8.50
C ILE A 227 -6.28 16.30 6.98
N PRO A 228 -5.23 15.58 6.52
CA PRO A 228 -5.02 15.32 5.09
C PRO A 228 -6.12 14.43 4.50
N LEU A 229 -6.64 13.46 5.25
CA LEU A 229 -7.72 12.60 4.77
C LEU A 229 -9.01 13.39 4.57
N GLY A 230 -9.39 14.24 5.53
CA GLY A 230 -10.58 15.09 5.41
C GLY A 230 -10.47 16.07 4.25
N ARG A 231 -9.30 16.67 4.04
CA ARG A 231 -9.04 17.55 2.89
C ARG A 231 -9.16 16.82 1.56
N LEU A 232 -8.56 15.63 1.46
CA LEU A 232 -8.60 14.81 0.25
C LEU A 232 -10.02 14.32 -0.06
N MET A 233 -10.73 13.78 0.93
CA MET A 233 -12.11 13.33 0.78
C MET A 233 -13.02 14.48 0.34
N ARG A 234 -12.92 15.67 0.97
CA ARG A 234 -13.69 16.85 0.54
C ARG A 234 -13.42 17.23 -0.91
N ALA A 235 -12.15 17.28 -1.31
CA ALA A 235 -11.79 17.59 -2.69
C ALA A 235 -12.37 16.56 -3.68
N TRP A 236 -12.33 15.28 -3.31
CA TRP A 236 -12.88 14.21 -4.14
C TRP A 236 -14.39 14.24 -4.25
N PHE A 237 -15.11 14.47 -3.15
CA PHE A 237 -16.56 14.64 -3.18
C PHE A 237 -17.00 15.87 -3.97
N ALA A 238 -16.22 16.96 -3.92
CA ALA A 238 -16.52 18.16 -4.69
C ALA A 238 -16.27 17.96 -6.20
N GLY A 239 -15.19 17.29 -6.58
CA GLY A 239 -14.76 17.19 -7.98
C GLY A 239 -15.17 15.92 -8.73
N TYR A 240 -15.42 14.82 -8.02
CA TYR A 240 -15.46 13.46 -8.62
C TYR A 240 -16.58 12.56 -8.07
N ARG A 241 -17.60 13.14 -7.42
CA ARG A 241 -18.69 12.35 -6.78
C ARG A 241 -19.34 11.35 -7.72
N ALA A 242 -19.58 11.73 -8.97
CA ALA A 242 -20.29 10.88 -9.92
C ALA A 242 -19.45 9.66 -10.28
N GLU A 243 -18.15 9.86 -10.47
CA GLU A 243 -17.17 8.83 -10.84
C GLU A 243 -16.89 7.86 -9.69
N ILE A 244 -16.91 8.35 -8.44
CA ILE A 244 -16.74 7.54 -7.22
C ILE A 244 -17.81 6.45 -7.13
N PHE A 245 -19.06 6.77 -7.47
CA PHE A 245 -20.20 5.85 -7.35
C PHE A 245 -20.54 5.11 -8.64
N ARG A 246 -19.67 5.13 -9.66
CA ARG A 246 -19.87 4.33 -10.88
C ARG A 246 -19.69 2.84 -10.61
N TRP A 247 -20.34 2.01 -11.42
CA TRP A 247 -20.17 0.55 -11.39
C TRP A 247 -18.86 0.07 -12.06
N HIS A 248 -18.25 0.91 -12.91
CA HIS A 248 -17.07 0.57 -13.70
C HIS A 248 -16.02 1.70 -13.61
N GLY A 249 -14.78 1.39 -14.02
CA GLY A 249 -13.64 2.32 -14.00
C GLY A 249 -12.76 2.16 -12.76
N ALA A 250 -11.55 2.72 -12.74
CA ALA A 250 -10.65 2.52 -11.59
C ALA A 250 -11.10 3.30 -10.33
N VAL A 251 -11.87 4.37 -10.52
CA VAL A 251 -12.22 5.36 -9.49
C VAL A 251 -12.96 4.77 -8.29
N PRO A 252 -13.99 3.90 -8.43
CA PRO A 252 -14.69 3.33 -7.27
C PRO A 252 -13.78 2.53 -6.33
N LEU A 253 -12.83 1.75 -6.88
CA LEU A 253 -11.86 1.00 -6.06
C LEU A 253 -10.86 1.91 -5.37
N VAL A 254 -10.40 2.95 -6.07
CA VAL A 254 -9.51 3.97 -5.47
C VAL A 254 -10.22 4.74 -4.35
N ALA A 255 -11.49 5.09 -4.53
CA ALA A 255 -12.32 5.72 -3.52
C ALA A 255 -12.57 4.80 -2.32
N ALA A 256 -12.89 3.53 -2.57
CA ALA A 256 -13.01 2.52 -1.53
C ALA A 256 -11.72 2.34 -0.73
N ALA A 257 -10.56 2.35 -1.38
CA ALA A 257 -9.28 2.30 -0.68
C ALA A 257 -9.13 3.48 0.31
N LEU A 258 -9.40 4.71 -0.13
CA LEU A 258 -9.34 5.88 0.75
C LEU A 258 -10.32 5.74 1.93
N ALA A 259 -11.56 5.33 1.66
CA ALA A 259 -12.58 5.11 2.69
C ALA A 259 -12.15 4.02 3.68
N GLY A 260 -11.64 2.88 3.20
CA GLY A 260 -11.15 1.80 4.04
C GLY A 260 -9.95 2.20 4.89
N PHE A 261 -9.04 3.03 4.37
CA PHE A 261 -7.91 3.54 5.15
C PHE A 261 -8.39 4.45 6.30
N PHE A 262 -9.34 5.34 6.00
CA PHE A 262 -9.98 6.19 6.99
C PHE A 262 -10.70 5.37 8.07
N ILE A 263 -11.52 4.39 7.67
CA ILE A 263 -12.24 3.51 8.60
C ILE A 263 -11.26 2.71 9.46
N ALA A 264 -10.18 2.17 8.88
CA ALA A 264 -9.16 1.44 9.61
C ALA A 264 -8.43 2.30 10.65
N LEU A 265 -8.15 3.57 10.34
CA LEU A 265 -7.58 4.52 11.30
C LEU A 265 -8.53 4.78 12.47
N VAL A 266 -9.80 5.07 12.19
CA VAL A 266 -10.81 5.32 13.24
C VAL A 266 -11.04 4.07 14.10
N ALA A 267 -11.12 2.89 13.49
CA ALA A 267 -11.24 1.62 14.20
C ALA A 267 -10.00 1.32 15.05
N GLY A 268 -8.80 1.67 14.58
CA GLY A 268 -7.56 1.61 15.36
C GLY A 268 -7.61 2.51 16.60
N GLY A 269 -8.21 3.70 16.49
CA GLY A 269 -8.52 4.56 17.64
C GLY A 269 -9.48 3.88 18.61
N GLY A 270 -10.61 3.35 18.12
CA GLY A 270 -11.56 2.62 18.96
C GLY A 270 -10.93 1.42 19.69
N HIS A 271 -10.02 0.70 19.03
CA HIS A 271 -9.23 -0.35 19.67
C HIS A 271 -8.33 0.17 20.79
N ALA A 272 -7.70 1.33 20.61
CA ALA A 272 -6.89 1.96 21.66
C ALA A 272 -7.71 2.37 22.90
N LEU A 273 -9.04 2.55 22.77
CA LEU A 273 -9.97 2.74 23.90
C LEU A 273 -10.49 1.43 24.50
N GLY A 274 -10.12 0.28 23.93
CA GLY A 274 -10.68 -1.02 24.32
C GLY A 274 -12.11 -1.26 23.80
N TRP A 275 -12.63 -0.43 22.91
CA TRP A 275 -13.99 -0.60 22.34
C TRP A 275 -14.07 -1.67 21.27
N LEU A 276 -12.94 -1.99 20.63
CA LEU A 276 -12.85 -2.96 19.54
C LEU A 276 -11.76 -3.99 19.83
N ASP A 277 -12.05 -5.25 19.52
CA ASP A 277 -11.05 -6.31 19.57
C ASP A 277 -10.09 -6.24 18.37
N SER A 278 -8.86 -6.69 18.60
CA SER A 278 -7.78 -6.76 17.62
C SER A 278 -8.02 -7.76 16.49
N THR A 279 -8.88 -8.78 16.70
CA THR A 279 -9.07 -9.92 15.78
C THR A 279 -9.50 -9.49 14.37
N GLY A 280 -10.36 -8.46 14.26
CA GLY A 280 -10.90 -7.98 12.99
C GLY A 280 -10.12 -6.85 12.32
N LEU A 281 -9.25 -6.13 13.05
CA LEU A 281 -8.63 -4.88 12.57
C LEU A 281 -7.66 -5.09 11.41
N ALA A 282 -6.87 -6.17 11.47
CA ALA A 282 -5.95 -6.50 10.38
C ALA A 282 -6.72 -6.82 9.10
N HIS A 283 -7.82 -7.57 9.21
CA HIS A 283 -8.70 -7.90 8.08
C HIS A 283 -9.40 -6.66 7.53
N LEU A 284 -9.85 -5.74 8.39
CA LEU A 284 -10.40 -4.46 7.97
C LEU A 284 -9.41 -3.68 7.10
N PHE A 285 -8.16 -3.53 7.56
CA PHE A 285 -7.14 -2.83 6.78
C PHE A 285 -6.85 -3.53 5.45
N VAL A 286 -6.70 -4.86 5.46
CA VAL A 286 -6.37 -5.62 4.25
C VAL A 286 -7.53 -5.59 3.25
N PHE A 287 -8.74 -5.90 3.69
CA PHE A 287 -9.90 -6.03 2.80
C PHE A 287 -10.43 -4.68 2.35
N SER A 288 -10.57 -3.71 3.25
CA SER A 288 -11.19 -2.42 2.91
C SER A 288 -10.23 -1.40 2.31
N PHE A 289 -8.92 -1.50 2.58
CA PHE A 289 -7.94 -0.58 2.03
C PHE A 289 -6.99 -1.23 1.02
N LEU A 290 -6.26 -2.28 1.43
CA LEU A 290 -5.17 -2.79 0.63
C LEU A 290 -5.64 -3.45 -0.68
N PHE A 291 -6.62 -4.35 -0.60
CA PHE A 291 -7.16 -5.04 -1.77
C PHE A 291 -7.78 -4.09 -2.81
N PRO A 292 -8.64 -3.11 -2.43
CA PRO A 292 -9.15 -2.15 -3.39
C PRO A 292 -8.05 -1.21 -3.91
N LEU A 293 -7.06 -0.85 -3.10
CA LEU A 293 -5.91 -0.05 -3.55
C LEU A 293 -5.15 -0.76 -4.66
N VAL A 294 -4.72 -2.00 -4.41
CA VAL A 294 -3.93 -2.79 -5.39
C VAL A 294 -4.76 -3.05 -6.63
N SER A 295 -6.02 -3.46 -6.49
CA SER A 295 -6.90 -3.75 -7.62
C SER A 295 -7.20 -2.51 -8.47
N GLY A 296 -7.46 -1.36 -7.83
CA GLY A 296 -7.75 -0.10 -8.51
C GLY A 296 -6.51 0.47 -9.20
N ALA A 297 -5.37 0.54 -8.50
CA ALA A 297 -4.12 1.04 -9.05
C ALA A 297 -3.58 0.15 -10.18
N ALA A 298 -3.54 -1.17 -9.98
CA ALA A 298 -3.12 -2.09 -11.04
C ALA A 298 -4.12 -2.09 -12.20
N GLY A 299 -5.43 -1.97 -11.94
CA GLY A 299 -6.44 -1.84 -12.98
C GLY A 299 -6.21 -0.63 -13.89
N GLN A 300 -5.71 0.47 -13.34
CA GLN A 300 -5.37 1.67 -14.10
C GLN A 300 -3.99 1.58 -14.75
N LEU A 301 -2.97 1.07 -14.05
CA LEU A 301 -1.56 1.25 -14.43
C LEU A 301 -0.96 0.05 -15.16
N LEU A 302 -1.48 -1.16 -14.94
CA LEU A 302 -0.96 -2.38 -15.56
C LEU A 302 -0.90 -2.30 -17.09
N PRO A 303 -1.89 -1.74 -17.80
CA PRO A 303 -1.80 -1.59 -19.25
C PRO A 303 -0.59 -0.76 -19.69
N LEU A 304 -0.28 0.33 -18.98
CA LEU A 304 0.88 1.17 -19.27
C LEU A 304 2.21 0.41 -19.03
N TRP A 305 2.25 -0.46 -18.02
CA TRP A 305 3.45 -1.26 -17.73
C TRP A 305 3.64 -2.43 -18.69
N LEU A 306 2.55 -2.99 -19.22
CA LEU A 306 2.59 -4.04 -20.24
C LEU A 306 3.04 -3.49 -21.60
N ARG A 307 2.62 -2.28 -21.94
CA ARG A 307 3.01 -1.60 -23.19
C ARG A 307 3.39 -0.15 -22.91
N PRO A 308 4.65 0.11 -22.52
CA PRO A 308 5.10 1.48 -22.31
C PRO A 308 5.02 2.30 -23.61
N GLY A 309 4.64 3.58 -23.51
CA GLY A 309 4.62 4.51 -24.63
C GLY A 309 3.28 5.20 -24.85
N GLN A 310 3.00 5.54 -26.10
CA GLN A 310 1.77 6.24 -26.48
C GLN A 310 0.52 5.43 -26.14
N GLN A 311 -0.51 6.13 -25.66
CA GLN A 311 -1.79 5.53 -25.34
C GLN A 311 -2.54 5.19 -26.63
N THR A 312 -2.92 3.92 -26.76
CA THR A 312 -3.63 3.36 -27.92
C THR A 312 -4.97 2.79 -27.49
N GLU A 313 -5.82 2.41 -28.45
CA GLU A 313 -7.08 1.72 -28.15
C GLU A 313 -6.90 0.46 -27.29
N TRP A 314 -5.79 -0.26 -27.47
CA TRP A 314 -5.47 -1.43 -26.64
C TRP A 314 -5.43 -1.07 -25.15
N HIS A 315 -4.84 0.08 -24.80
CA HIS A 315 -4.75 0.53 -23.42
C HIS A 315 -6.13 0.84 -22.83
N THR A 316 -6.98 1.50 -23.61
CA THR A 316 -8.36 1.82 -23.22
C THR A 316 -9.17 0.54 -23.01
N ARG A 317 -9.11 -0.41 -23.95
CA ARG A 317 -9.80 -1.71 -23.83
C ARG A 317 -9.29 -2.52 -22.64
N ALA A 318 -7.97 -2.54 -22.41
CA ALA A 318 -7.36 -3.21 -21.27
C ALA A 318 -7.84 -2.62 -19.93
N ARG A 319 -7.86 -1.28 -19.79
CA ARG A 319 -8.40 -0.62 -18.59
C ARG A 319 -9.88 -0.94 -18.40
N LEU A 320 -10.69 -0.89 -19.46
CA LEU A 320 -12.12 -1.24 -19.37
C LEU A 320 -12.32 -2.66 -18.86
N ARG A 321 -11.56 -3.65 -19.36
CA ARG A 321 -11.62 -5.04 -18.86
C ARG A 321 -11.19 -5.15 -17.40
N LEU A 322 -10.04 -4.58 -17.05
CA LEU A 322 -9.50 -4.64 -15.69
C LEU A 322 -10.39 -3.95 -14.66
N THR A 323 -11.12 -2.91 -15.08
CA THR A 323 -11.94 -2.07 -14.22
C THR A 323 -13.44 -2.30 -14.39
N PHE A 324 -13.83 -3.35 -15.11
CA PHE A 324 -15.21 -3.80 -15.20
C PHE A 324 -15.73 -4.24 -13.81
N ALA A 325 -16.96 -3.87 -13.46
CA ALA A 325 -17.59 -4.15 -12.17
C ALA A 325 -16.72 -3.75 -10.95
N SER A 326 -15.91 -2.70 -11.09
CA SER A 326 -15.07 -2.18 -10.01
C SER A 326 -15.90 -1.62 -8.86
N GLY A 327 -17.07 -1.04 -9.12
CA GLY A 327 -17.99 -0.57 -8.09
C GLY A 327 -18.52 -1.73 -7.23
N THR A 328 -18.86 -2.86 -7.86
CA THR A 328 -19.24 -4.09 -7.15
C THR A 328 -18.08 -4.63 -6.32
N ARG A 329 -16.87 -4.70 -6.89
CA ARG A 329 -15.67 -5.11 -6.14
C ARG A 329 -15.37 -4.18 -4.97
N ALA A 330 -15.53 -2.88 -5.14
CA ALA A 330 -15.37 -1.87 -4.09
C ALA A 330 -16.34 -2.12 -2.93
N ALA A 331 -17.62 -2.36 -3.22
CA ALA A 331 -18.63 -2.70 -2.21
C ALA A 331 -18.30 -4.02 -1.48
N LEU A 332 -17.87 -5.05 -2.22
CA LEU A 332 -17.48 -6.34 -1.64
C LEU A 332 -16.25 -6.21 -0.72
N PHE A 333 -15.23 -5.45 -1.13
CA PHE A 333 -14.03 -5.21 -0.32
C PHE A 333 -14.31 -4.40 0.95
N LEU A 334 -15.08 -3.31 0.83
CA LEU A 334 -15.50 -2.51 2.00
C LEU A 334 -16.37 -3.33 2.95
N GLY A 335 -17.40 -4.00 2.41
CA GLY A 335 -18.30 -4.86 3.18
C GLY A 335 -17.55 -5.99 3.88
N ALA A 336 -16.62 -6.64 3.20
CA ALA A 336 -15.78 -7.70 3.78
C ALA A 336 -14.98 -7.21 5.00
N GLY A 337 -14.34 -6.04 4.91
CA GLY A 337 -13.57 -5.53 6.05
C GLY A 337 -14.45 -5.09 7.23
N LEU A 338 -15.61 -4.47 6.96
CA LEU A 338 -16.56 -4.10 8.00
C LEU A 338 -17.17 -5.33 8.70
N LEU A 339 -17.54 -6.36 7.93
CA LEU A 339 -18.05 -7.62 8.48
C LEU A 339 -16.96 -8.38 9.25
N ALA A 340 -15.71 -8.35 8.77
CA ALA A 340 -14.58 -8.93 9.50
C ALA A 340 -14.34 -8.21 10.83
N LEU A 341 -14.46 -6.87 10.86
CA LEU A 341 -14.40 -6.08 12.10
C LEU A 341 -15.51 -6.48 13.08
N ALA A 342 -16.71 -6.73 12.57
CA ALA A 342 -17.86 -7.20 13.35
C ALA A 342 -17.78 -8.69 13.76
N GLY A 343 -16.69 -9.40 13.43
CA GLY A 343 -16.45 -10.79 13.85
C GLY A 343 -17.03 -11.87 12.92
N PHE A 344 -17.57 -11.51 11.76
CA PHE A 344 -18.10 -12.49 10.80
C PHE A 344 -16.97 -13.19 10.05
N LYS A 345 -16.71 -14.45 10.41
CA LYS A 345 -15.64 -15.28 9.81
C LYS A 345 -15.78 -15.46 8.29
N TRP A 346 -17.00 -15.48 7.77
CA TRP A 346 -17.26 -15.67 6.34
C TRP A 346 -16.93 -14.44 5.49
N ALA A 347 -16.67 -13.28 6.11
CA ALA A 347 -16.39 -12.03 5.40
C ALA A 347 -15.18 -12.15 4.44
N SER A 348 -14.21 -13.00 4.76
CA SER A 348 -13.06 -13.26 3.90
C SER A 348 -13.44 -13.82 2.52
N TRP A 349 -14.56 -14.55 2.42
CA TRP A 349 -15.05 -15.08 1.14
C TRP A 349 -15.50 -13.98 0.18
N LEU A 350 -16.09 -12.89 0.70
CA LEU A 350 -16.44 -11.73 -0.11
C LEU A 350 -15.19 -11.05 -0.67
N ALA A 351 -14.17 -10.84 0.17
CA ALA A 351 -12.90 -10.30 -0.25
C ALA A 351 -12.21 -11.20 -1.29
N LEU A 352 -12.24 -12.52 -1.08
CA LEU A 352 -11.72 -13.49 -2.04
C LEU A 352 -12.45 -13.43 -3.38
N ALA A 353 -13.78 -13.43 -3.40
CA ALA A 353 -14.56 -13.35 -4.62
C ALA A 353 -14.22 -12.08 -5.43
N ALA A 354 -14.11 -10.94 -4.77
CA ALA A 354 -13.70 -9.69 -5.39
C ALA A 354 -12.25 -9.76 -5.93
N LEU A 355 -11.32 -10.36 -5.18
CA LEU A 355 -9.94 -10.52 -5.61
C LEU A 355 -9.79 -11.50 -6.79
N LEU A 356 -10.50 -12.62 -6.77
CA LEU A 356 -10.53 -13.60 -7.86
C LEU A 356 -11.11 -13.00 -9.13
N SER A 357 -12.19 -12.22 -9.02
CA SER A 357 -12.75 -11.53 -10.19
C SER A 357 -11.74 -10.55 -10.82
N PHE A 358 -10.92 -9.87 -10.02
CA PHE A 358 -9.82 -9.06 -10.53
C PHE A 358 -8.71 -9.89 -11.16
N ALA A 359 -8.28 -10.98 -10.51
CA ALA A 359 -7.26 -11.89 -11.04
C ALA A 359 -7.67 -12.47 -12.40
N LEU A 360 -8.94 -12.88 -12.55
CA LEU A 360 -9.51 -13.32 -13.82
C LEU A 360 -9.50 -12.20 -14.87
N ALA A 361 -9.81 -10.97 -14.48
CA ALA A 361 -9.71 -9.81 -15.38
C ALA A 361 -8.27 -9.59 -15.87
N VAL A 362 -7.26 -9.76 -15.01
CA VAL A 362 -5.84 -9.69 -15.38
C VAL A 362 -5.48 -10.80 -16.38
N VAL A 363 -5.88 -12.06 -16.11
CA VAL A 363 -5.64 -13.18 -17.03
C VAL A 363 -6.35 -12.97 -18.37
N SER A 364 -7.53 -12.33 -18.37
CA SER A 364 -8.28 -12.04 -19.60
C SER A 364 -7.55 -11.10 -20.57
N LEU A 365 -6.53 -10.36 -20.10
CA LEU A 365 -5.69 -9.53 -20.97
C LEU A 365 -4.88 -10.34 -21.97
N LEU A 366 -4.57 -11.60 -21.66
CA LEU A 366 -3.88 -12.52 -22.58
C LEU A 366 -4.71 -12.78 -23.86
N ARG A 367 -6.03 -12.57 -23.78
CA ARG A 367 -6.98 -12.76 -24.89
C ARG A 367 -7.30 -11.44 -25.62
N LEU A 368 -6.68 -10.32 -25.27
CA LEU A 368 -6.86 -9.08 -26.03
C LEU A 368 -6.00 -9.13 -27.29
N PRO A 369 -6.58 -8.98 -28.50
CA PRO A 369 -5.81 -8.86 -29.73
C PRO A 369 -4.84 -7.68 -29.62
N ARG A 370 -3.67 -7.83 -30.25
CA ARG A 370 -2.59 -6.85 -30.10
C ARG A 370 -2.90 -5.53 -30.77
#